data_AF-A0A6P0M1T7-F1
#
_entry.id   AF-A0A6P0M1T7-F1
#
_cell.length_a   1.000
_cell.length_b   1.000
_cell.length_c   1.000
_cell.angle_alpha   90.00
_cell.angle_beta   90.00
_cell.angle_gamma   90.00
#
_symmetry.space_group_name_H-M   'P 1'
#
loop_
_entity.id
_entity.type
_entity.pdbx_description
1 polymer ?
#
loop_
_entity_poly.entity_id
_entity_poly.type
_entity_poly.pdbx_seq_one_letter_code
_entity_poly.pdbx_strand_id
1 'polypeptide(L)' 'MNHIQEWTASSVDEQLTRLNVRSLEGSSPFEYLFYSDSLPRRNDGRVLNSILERYQHLEQ' A
#
# COMPACT_ATOMS: atom_id res chain seq x y z
N MET A 1 -2.37 -13.13 -8.37
CA MET A 1 -2.99 -13.63 -7.12
C MET A 1 -4.18 -12.74 -6.82
N ASN A 2 -5.32 -13.30 -6.41
CA ASN A 2 -6.50 -12.51 -6.09
C ASN A 2 -6.48 -12.21 -4.58
N HIS A 3 -5.95 -11.04 -4.21
CA HIS A 3 -5.72 -10.63 -2.82
C HIS A 3 -7.01 -10.71 -1.97
N ILE A 4 -8.16 -10.42 -2.60
CA ILE A 4 -9.46 -10.51 -1.95
C ILE A 4 -9.80 -11.96 -1.58
N GLN A 5 -9.45 -12.95 -2.40
CA GLN A 5 -9.70 -14.36 -2.09
C GLN A 5 -8.90 -14.84 -0.88
N GLU A 6 -7.65 -14.37 -0.73
CA GLU A 6 -6.83 -14.67 0.44
C GLU A 6 -7.44 -14.10 1.72
N TRP A 7 -7.96 -12.87 1.67
CA TRP A 7 -8.68 -12.26 2.80
C TRP A 7 -9.99 -12.98 3.10
N THR A 8 -10.76 -13.38 2.10
CA THR A 8 -11.99 -14.17 2.32
C THR A 8 -11.69 -15.52 2.98
N ALA A 9 -10.55 -16.14 2.68
CA ALA A 9 -10.12 -17.39 3.31
C ALA A 9 -9.70 -17.21 4.79
N SER A 10 -9.43 -15.99 5.23
CA SER A 10 -8.99 -15.70 6.61
C SER A 10 -10.11 -15.75 7.66
N SER A 11 -11.35 -16.08 7.26
CA SER A 11 -12.55 -16.08 8.12
C SER A 11 -12.95 -14.72 8.70
N VAL A 12 -12.35 -13.63 8.21
CA VAL A 12 -12.80 -12.27 8.49
C VAL A 12 -14.10 -12.01 7.74
N ASP A 13 -15.04 -11.32 8.37
CA ASP A 13 -16.30 -10.92 7.74
C ASP A 13 -16.05 -10.12 6.46
N GLU A 14 -16.81 -10.44 5.41
CA GLU A 14 -16.62 -9.84 4.09
C GLU A 14 -16.93 -8.34 4.10
N GLN A 15 -17.96 -7.91 4.84
CA GLN A 15 -18.31 -6.49 4.94
C GLN A 15 -17.22 -5.73 5.69
N LEU A 16 -16.67 -6.32 6.74
CA LEU A 16 -15.54 -5.74 7.48
C LEU A 16 -14.28 -5.63 6.60
N THR A 17 -14.02 -6.65 5.78
CA THR A 17 -12.91 -6.64 4.81
C THR A 17 -13.10 -5.51 3.80
N ARG A 18 -14.29 -5.39 3.21
CA ARG A 18 -14.61 -4.33 2.23
C ARG A 18 -14.55 -2.92 2.82
N LEU A 19 -14.80 -2.78 4.12
CA LEU A 19 -14.73 -1.49 4.82
C LEU A 19 -13.28 -1.03 5.08
N ASN A 20 -12.36 -1.97 5.31
CA ASN A 20 -11.01 -1.67 5.81
C ASN A 20 -9.88 -1.98 4.82
N VAL A 21 -10.14 -2.82 3.82
CA VAL A 21 -9.12 -3.27 2.86
C VAL A 21 -9.41 -2.66 1.50
N ARG A 22 -8.39 -2.08 0.88
CA ARG A 22 -8.42 -1.59 -0.49
C ARG A 22 -7.41 -2.37 -1.33
N SER A 23 -7.88 -3.02 -2.38
CA SER A 23 -7.00 -3.63 -3.38
C SER A 23 -6.38 -2.52 -4.23
N LEU A 24 -5.07 -2.58 -4.43
CA LEU A 24 -4.31 -1.66 -5.26
C LEU A 24 -3.57 -2.49 -6.31
N GLU A 25 -3.61 -2.04 -7.57
CA GLU A 25 -3.02 -2.72 -8.72
C GLU A 25 -2.19 -1.75 -9.56
N GLY A 26 -1.25 -2.29 -10.34
CA GLY A 26 -0.36 -1.50 -11.19
C GLY A 26 0.46 -0.48 -10.40
N SER A 27 0.40 0.80 -10.79
CA SER A 27 1.12 1.90 -10.13
C SER A 27 0.41 2.49 -8.90
N SER A 28 -0.85 2.12 -8.66
CA SER A 28 -1.64 2.70 -7.57
C SER A 28 -1.08 2.47 -6.14
N PRO A 29 -0.32 1.40 -5.84
CA PRO A 29 0.40 1.30 -4.56
C PRO A 29 1.38 2.44 -4.34
N PHE A 30 2.15 2.82 -5.36
CA PHE A 30 3.11 3.92 -5.26
C PHE A 30 2.43 5.26 -5.04
N GLU A 31 1.30 5.49 -5.72
CA GLU A 31 0.47 6.68 -5.52
C GLU A 31 0.02 6.78 -4.06
N TYR A 32 -0.55 5.70 -3.53
CA TYR A 32 -1.08 5.68 -2.17
C TYR A 32 0.00 5.79 -1.08
N LEU A 33 1.18 5.19 -1.31
CA LEU A 33 2.24 5.09 -0.31
C LEU A 33 3.24 6.24 -0.36
N PHE A 34 3.46 6.90 -1.51
CA PHE A 34 4.49 7.93 -1.67
C PHE A 34 3.95 9.34 -1.91
N TYR A 35 2.67 9.50 -2.26
CA TYR A 35 2.04 10.80 -2.46
C TYR A 35 1.09 11.14 -1.30
N SER A 36 1.69 11.42 -0.15
CA SER A 36 1.02 12.03 0.99
C SER A 36 1.85 13.19 1.55
N ASP A 37 1.16 14.22 2.05
CA ASP A 37 1.75 15.36 2.75
C ASP A 37 2.21 15.01 4.17
N SER A 38 1.69 13.91 4.73
CA SER A 38 2.09 13.42 6.04
C SER A 38 3.42 12.67 6.04
N LEU A 39 3.97 12.34 4.86
CA LEU A 39 5.22 11.60 4.76
C LEU A 39 6.42 12.52 5.01
N PRO A 40 7.40 12.07 5.79
CA PRO A 40 8.62 12.84 5.99
C PRO A 40 9.40 12.91 4.67
N ARG A 41 9.70 14.14 4.26
CA ARG A 41 10.43 14.44 3.02
C ARG A 41 11.81 15.02 3.33
N ARG A 42 12.73 14.78 2.41
CA ARG A 42 14.06 15.41 2.38
C ARG A 42 13.92 16.85 1.89
N ASN A 43 14.96 17.65 2.09
CA ASN A 43 15.01 19.06 1.66
C ASN A 43 14.84 19.26 0.14
N ASP A 44 15.08 18.21 -0.66
CA ASP A 44 14.88 18.18 -2.11
C ASP A 44 13.45 17.74 -2.53
N GLY A 45 12.54 17.57 -1.56
CA GLY A 45 11.14 17.17 -1.79
C GLY A 45 10.93 15.66 -1.97
N ARG A 46 12.00 14.86 -1.99
CA ARG A 46 11.90 13.40 -2.15
C ARG A 46 11.50 12.71 -0.85
N VAL A 47 10.80 11.59 -0.98
CA VAL A 47 10.50 10.71 0.16
C VAL A 47 11.83 10.14 0.71
N LEU A 48 11.90 9.94 2.03
CA LEU A 48 13.07 9.35 2.67
C LEU A 48 13.42 7.96 2.13
N ASN A 49 14.72 7.67 2.02
CA ASN A 49 15.21 6.38 1.51
C ASN A 49 14.69 5.19 2.32
N SER A 50 14.58 5.31 3.65
CA SER A 50 14.07 4.25 4.52
C SER A 50 12.62 3.85 4.22
N ILE A 51 11.82 4.78 3.69
CA ILE A 51 10.46 4.49 3.23
C ILE A 51 10.50 3.76 1.89
N LEU A 52 11.38 4.16 0.98
CA LEU A 52 11.57 3.45 -0.30
C LEU A 52 12.02 2.01 -0.07
N GLU A 53 12.99 1.79 0.81
CA GLU A 53 13.49 0.44 1.19
C GLU A 53 12.37 -0.42 1.82
N ARG A 54 11.52 0.16 2.68
CA ARG A 54 10.38 -0.55 3.29
C ARG A 54 9.42 -1.12 2.24
N TYR A 55 9.20 -0.39 1.15
CA TYR A 55 8.24 -0.74 0.10
C TYR A 55 8.92 -1.25 -1.18
N GLN A 56 10.18 -1.68 -1.11
CA GLN A 56 10.95 -2.21 -2.24
C GLN A 56 10.28 -3.44 -2.89
N HIS A 57 9.47 -4.18 -2.14
CA HIS A 57 8.70 -5.32 -2.65
C HIS A 57 7.69 -4.96 -3.75
N LEU A 58 7.39 -3.68 -3.97
CA LEU A 58 6.49 -3.21 -5.02
C LEU A 58 7.16 -3.15 -6.41
N GLU A 59 8.49 -3.27 -6.50
CA GLU A 59 9.24 -3.22 -7.77
C GLU A 59 9.43 -4.61 -8.43
N GLN A 60 8.79 -5.67 -7.90
CA GLN A 60 8.96 -7.06 -8.36
C GLN A 60 8.03 -7.48 -9.51
#